data_AF-A0A7V9H9K2-F1
#
_entry.id   AF-A0A7V9H9K2-F1
#
_cell.length_a   1.000
_cell.length_b   1.000
_cell.length_c   1.000
_cell.angle_alpha   90.00
_cell.angle_beta   90.00
_cell.angle_gamma   90.00
#
_symmetry.space_group_name_H-M   'P 1'
#
loop_
_entity.id
_entity.type
_entity.pdbx_description
1 polymer ?
#
loop_
_entity_poly.entity_id
_entity_poly.type
_entity_poly.pdbx_seq_one_letter_code
_entity_poly.pdbx_strand_id
1 'polypeptide(L)'
;MVAWRLFEEVQRVEALDQPIATRRAVGEPDVGAARRSLREQIAKLERDPGAAICGAYPRVASVPGSRRLAGPRLLDLGELEALRDDLASRLRLIQRDEAAAREAHAAKRDLIESMLQDPGRHKWVRVSNADIGEPGCKHWHSRPRLGLIGMLAGWWHVKISSGCPLAGGPRS
;
A
#
# COMPACT_ATOMS: atom_id res chain seq x y z
N MET A 1 41.81 -24.68 27.10
CA MET A 1 41.12 -23.40 26.83
C MET A 1 41.01 -22.68 28.16
N VAL A 2 42.02 -21.85 28.42
CA VAL A 2 42.32 -21.25 29.71
C VAL A 2 41.89 -19.78 29.65
N ALA A 3 41.58 -19.23 30.82
CA ALA A 3 41.47 -17.80 31.12
C ALA A 3 40.10 -17.13 30.94
N TRP A 4 39.22 -17.35 31.93
CA TRP A 4 38.36 -16.28 32.46
C TRP A 4 38.42 -16.26 33.99
N ARG A 5 39.64 -16.41 34.52
CA ARG A 5 39.98 -16.38 35.95
C ARG A 5 40.67 -15.05 36.30
N LEU A 6 40.01 -13.93 35.96
CA LEU A 6 40.44 -12.56 36.29
C LEU A 6 39.22 -11.63 36.43
N PHE A 7 38.18 -12.06 37.16
CA PHE A 7 37.00 -11.22 37.43
C PHE A 7 36.94 -10.74 38.90
N GLU A 8 38.05 -10.84 39.64
CA GLU A 8 38.00 -10.74 41.11
C GLU A 8 38.86 -9.62 41.74
N GLU A 9 39.48 -8.71 40.97
CA GLU A 9 40.52 -7.85 41.57
C GLU A 9 40.60 -6.40 41.07
N VAL A 10 39.45 -5.73 40.88
CA VAL A 10 39.42 -4.24 40.82
C VAL A 10 38.22 -3.69 41.63
N GLN A 11 38.04 -4.21 42.84
CA GLN A 11 37.14 -3.72 43.89
C GLN A 11 37.85 -2.69 44.81
N ARG A 12 38.66 -1.78 44.25
CA ARG A 12 39.35 -0.77 45.06
C ARG A 12 39.59 0.55 44.32
N VAL A 13 38.51 1.14 43.82
CA VAL A 13 38.37 2.61 43.75
C VAL A 13 36.99 2.93 44.29
N GLU A 14 36.92 2.99 45.61
CA GLU A 14 35.79 3.47 46.37
C GLU A 14 35.87 5.01 46.44
N ALA A 15 34.69 5.64 46.49
CA ALA A 15 34.45 7.06 46.70
C ALA A 15 34.75 8.00 45.52
N LEU A 16 33.72 8.28 44.72
CA LEU A 16 33.28 9.60 44.24
C LEU A 16 32.32 9.44 43.04
N ASP A 17 31.14 8.84 43.23
CA ASP A 17 29.88 9.26 42.58
C ASP A 17 28.78 8.30 43.04
N GLN A 18 27.96 8.71 44.00
CA GLN A 18 26.72 7.99 44.28
C GLN A 18 25.82 8.14 43.05
N PRO A 19 25.37 7.05 42.39
CA PRO A 19 24.37 7.17 41.36
C PRO A 19 23.12 7.78 41.98
N ILE A 20 22.61 8.87 41.39
CA ILE A 20 21.31 9.44 41.72
C ILE A 20 20.29 8.32 41.51
N ALA A 21 19.98 7.61 42.59
CA ALA A 21 18.87 6.68 42.64
C ALA A 21 17.61 7.51 42.50
N THR A 22 17.16 7.67 41.26
CA THR A 22 15.87 8.26 40.93
C THR A 22 14.81 7.31 41.46
N ARG A 23 14.38 7.57 42.69
CA ARG A 23 13.21 6.97 43.30
C ARG A 23 12.00 7.35 42.46
N ARG A 24 11.68 6.50 41.50
CA ARG A 24 10.54 6.67 40.60
C ARG A 24 9.25 6.64 41.42
N ALA A 25 8.59 7.79 41.54
CA ALA A 25 7.29 7.86 42.17
C ALA A 25 6.31 7.00 41.35
N VAL A 26 5.71 6.00 41.99
CA VAL A 26 4.60 5.24 41.41
C VAL A 26 3.45 6.22 41.23
N GLY A 27 3.26 6.71 40.00
CA GLY A 27 2.20 7.67 39.66
C GLY A 27 2.62 8.73 38.64
N GLU A 28 3.92 8.97 38.43
CA GLU A 28 4.33 9.92 37.39
C GLU A 28 4.47 9.19 36.04
N PRO A 29 3.74 9.61 34.99
CA PRO A 29 3.81 8.95 33.69
C PRO A 29 5.24 9.00 33.16
N ASP A 30 5.80 7.84 32.81
CA ASP A 30 7.12 7.77 32.16
C ASP A 30 7.00 8.21 30.71
N VAL A 31 7.07 9.54 30.54
CA VAL A 31 7.09 10.21 29.23
C VAL A 31 8.22 9.69 28.36
N GLY A 32 9.35 9.26 28.94
CA GLY A 32 10.48 8.69 28.23
C GLY A 32 10.14 7.34 27.59
N ALA A 33 9.51 6.44 28.34
CA ALA A 33 9.01 5.17 27.80
C ALA A 33 7.91 5.38 26.76
N ALA A 34 6.96 6.27 27.01
CA ALA A 34 5.89 6.59 26.06
C ALA A 34 6.45 7.09 24.71
N ARG A 35 7.44 7.99 24.77
CA ARG A 35 8.11 8.52 23.58
C ARG A 35 8.87 7.44 22.80
N ARG A 36 9.55 6.50 23.47
CA ARG A 36 10.21 5.37 22.81
C ARG A 36 9.21 4.48 22.08
N SER A 37 8.12 4.12 22.77
CA SER A 37 7.06 3.29 22.19
C SER A 37 6.41 3.95 20.96
N LEU A 38 6.09 5.24 21.02
CA LEU A 38 5.52 5.96 19.88
C LEU A 38 6.49 6.00 18.68
N ARG A 39 7.79 6.20 18.92
CA ARG A 39 8.80 6.17 17.85
C ARG A 39 8.90 4.80 17.19
N GLU A 40 8.82 3.72 17.97
CA GLU A 40 8.77 2.36 17.43
C GLU A 40 7.52 2.13 16.57
N GLN A 41 6.35 2.61 17.02
CA GLN A 41 5.10 2.54 16.28
C GLN A 41 5.18 3.34 14.96
N ILE A 42 5.68 4.57 15.00
CA ILE A 42 5.89 5.41 13.81
C ILE A 42 6.84 4.70 12.84
N ALA A 43 7.98 4.20 13.33
CA ALA A 43 8.94 3.50 12.48
C ALA A 43 8.34 2.24 11.81
N LYS A 44 7.38 1.57 12.45
CA LYS A 44 6.62 0.49 11.83
C LYS A 44 5.67 1.01 10.75
N LEU A 45 4.86 2.02 11.08
CA LEU A 45 3.90 2.65 10.17
C LEU A 45 4.55 3.34 8.96
N GLU A 46 5.82 3.76 9.06
CA GLU A 46 6.56 4.34 7.93
C GLU A 46 7.09 3.26 6.97
N ARG A 47 7.34 2.04 7.45
CA ARG A 47 7.78 0.91 6.60
C ARG A 47 6.65 0.31 5.77
N ASP A 48 5.45 0.22 6.35
CA ASP A 48 4.32 -0.47 5.73
C ASP A 48 3.86 0.16 4.39
N PRO A 49 3.79 1.51 4.23
CA PRO A 49 3.48 2.14 2.95
C PRO A 49 4.49 1.81 1.85
N GLY A 50 5.78 1.65 2.19
CA GLY A 50 6.81 1.26 1.21
C GLY A 50 6.53 -0.11 0.60
N ALA A 51 6.12 -1.07 1.42
CA ALA A 51 5.73 -2.41 0.96
C ALA A 51 4.45 -2.38 0.10
N ALA A 52 3.44 -1.61 0.51
CA ALA A 52 2.20 -1.45 -0.24
C ALA A 52 2.44 -0.81 -1.62
N ILE A 53 3.19 0.30 -1.67
CA ILE A 53 3.55 0.99 -2.91
C ILE A 53 4.34 0.08 -3.85
N CYS A 54 5.31 -0.68 -3.34
CA CYS A 54 6.08 -1.62 -4.17
C CYS A 54 5.21 -2.74 -4.75
N GLY A 55 4.24 -3.27 -3.99
CA GLY A 55 3.30 -4.29 -4.49
C GLY A 55 2.29 -3.73 -5.51
N ALA A 56 1.95 -2.46 -5.38
CA ALA A 56 0.97 -1.80 -6.24
C ALA A 56 1.60 -1.14 -7.49
N TYR A 57 2.93 -0.93 -7.53
CA TYR A 57 3.65 -0.40 -8.70
C TYR A 57 3.42 -1.26 -9.96
N PRO A 58 3.24 -0.66 -11.16
CA PRO A 58 3.27 0.77 -11.49
C PRO A 58 1.94 1.51 -11.32
N ARG A 59 0.96 0.97 -10.58
CA ARG A 59 -0.46 1.39 -10.66
C ARG A 59 -0.86 2.53 -9.71
N VAL A 60 -0.07 2.85 -8.69
CA VAL A 60 -0.42 3.92 -7.73
C VAL A 60 0.19 5.24 -8.16
N ALA A 61 -0.68 6.22 -8.48
CA ALA A 61 -0.29 7.61 -8.57
C ALA A 61 0.21 8.10 -7.21
N SER A 62 1.30 8.87 -7.22
CA SER A 62 1.97 9.49 -6.06
C SER A 62 1.13 9.51 -4.78
N VAL A 63 1.58 8.78 -3.76
CA VAL A 63 1.01 8.89 -2.42
C VAL A 63 1.03 10.36 -1.99
N PRO A 64 -0.06 10.89 -1.41
CA PRO A 64 -0.08 12.25 -0.88
C PRO A 64 1.13 12.47 0.04
N GLY A 65 1.89 13.54 -0.22
CA GLY A 65 3.11 13.84 0.53
C GLY A 65 2.85 13.92 2.03
N SER A 66 3.82 13.47 2.83
CA SER A 66 3.73 13.60 4.29
C SER A 66 3.67 15.06 4.71
N ARG A 67 3.04 15.33 5.87
CA ARG A 67 3.13 16.64 6.52
C ARG A 67 4.62 16.98 6.70
N ARG A 68 5.10 17.97 5.95
CA ARG A 68 6.49 18.43 6.06
C ARG A 68 6.65 19.15 7.40
N LEU A 69 7.42 18.56 8.30
CA LEU A 69 7.81 19.22 9.55
C LEU A 69 8.84 20.31 9.24
N ALA A 70 8.74 21.45 9.92
CA ALA A 70 9.65 22.58 9.76
C ALA A 70 11.01 22.27 10.42
N GLY A 71 11.93 21.69 9.64
CA GLY A 71 13.34 21.49 10.01
C GLY A 71 13.61 20.40 11.06
N PRO A 72 14.90 20.12 11.34
CA PRO A 72 15.32 19.12 12.31
C PRO A 72 15.04 19.60 13.73
N ARG A 73 13.95 19.12 14.34
CA ARG A 73 13.61 19.35 15.75
C ARG A 73 13.11 18.08 16.41
N LEU A 74 13.26 17.99 17.73
CA LEU A 74 12.65 16.93 18.51
C LEU A 74 11.16 17.21 18.67
N LEU A 75 10.33 16.27 18.24
CA LEU A 75 8.87 16.33 18.45
C LEU A 75 8.53 16.11 19.92
N ASP A 76 7.55 16.85 20.41
CA ASP A 76 6.92 16.59 21.69
C ASP A 76 6.05 15.32 21.66
N LEU A 77 5.45 14.94 22.79
CA LEU A 77 4.67 13.71 22.88
C LEU A 77 3.38 13.78 22.04
N GLY A 78 2.64 14.90 22.10
CA GLY A 78 1.40 15.08 21.35
C GLY A 78 1.65 15.18 19.85
N GLU A 79 2.77 15.77 19.44
CA GLU A 79 3.20 15.81 18.04
C GLU A 79 3.55 14.41 17.51
N LEU A 80 4.14 13.53 18.32
CA LEU A 80 4.37 12.13 17.95
C LEU A 80 3.07 11.36 17.81
N GLU A 81 2.10 11.58 18.70
CA GLU A 81 0.78 10.95 18.59
C GLU A 81 0.03 11.42 17.34
N ALA A 82 0.04 12.73 17.07
CA ALA A 82 -0.55 13.30 15.86
C ALA A 82 0.10 12.74 14.58
N LEU A 83 1.43 12.57 14.58
CA LEU A 83 2.15 11.96 13.46
C LEU A 83 1.76 10.48 13.27
N ARG A 84 1.69 9.71 14.36
CA ARG A 84 1.23 8.31 14.33
C ARG A 84 -0.17 8.22 13.73
N ASP A 85 -1.09 9.07 14.19
CA ASP A 85 -2.50 9.00 13.78
C ASP A 85 -2.70 9.42 12.32
N ASP A 86 -1.92 10.39 11.84
CA ASP A 86 -1.84 10.78 10.42
C ASP A 86 -1.34 9.62 9.55
N LEU A 87 -0.22 8.98 9.93
CA LEU A 87 0.33 7.82 9.23
C LEU A 87 -0.66 6.64 9.20
N ALA A 88 -1.25 6.31 10.36
CA ALA A 88 -2.23 5.23 10.46
C ALA A 88 -3.48 5.51 9.62
N SER A 89 -3.92 6.77 9.54
CA SER A 89 -5.05 7.18 8.70
C SER A 89 -4.75 7.04 7.21
N ARG A 90 -3.55 7.46 6.77
CA ARG A 90 -3.11 7.27 5.38
C ARG A 90 -3.00 5.81 5.00
N LEU A 91 -2.41 4.98 5.85
CA LEU A 91 -2.29 3.55 5.59
C LEU A 91 -3.66 2.89 5.42
N ARG A 92 -4.63 3.24 6.28
CA ARG A 92 -6.02 2.76 6.13
C ARG A 92 -6.66 3.22 4.84
N LEU A 93 -6.41 4.45 4.39
CA LEU A 93 -6.93 4.95 3.12
C LEU A 93 -6.37 4.14 1.95
N ILE A 94 -5.05 3.96 1.89
CA ILE A 94 -4.38 3.16 0.85
C ILE A 94 -4.95 1.73 0.82
N GLN A 95 -5.06 1.08 1.99
CA GLN A 95 -5.60 -0.28 2.08
C GLN A 95 -7.05 -0.39 1.60
N ARG A 96 -7.88 0.63 1.88
CA ARG A 96 -9.27 0.70 1.40
C ARG A 96 -9.32 0.85 -0.11
N ASP A 97 -8.52 1.76 -0.66
CA ASP A 97 -8.45 1.99 -2.11
C ASP A 97 -7.95 0.74 -2.85
N GLU A 98 -6.95 0.04 -2.32
CA GLU A 98 -6.47 -1.24 -2.85
C GLU A 98 -7.52 -2.35 -2.76
N ALA A 99 -8.28 -2.42 -1.67
CA ALA A 99 -9.37 -3.39 -1.54
C ALA A 99 -10.48 -3.12 -2.57
N ALA A 100 -10.90 -1.86 -2.71
CA ALA A 100 -11.91 -1.45 -3.69
C ALA A 100 -11.45 -1.70 -5.13
N ALA A 101 -10.18 -1.40 -5.44
CA ALA A 101 -9.60 -1.68 -6.75
C ALA A 101 -9.58 -3.19 -7.04
N ARG A 102 -9.19 -4.03 -6.07
CA ARG A 102 -9.21 -5.49 -6.23
C ARG A 102 -10.61 -6.03 -6.51
N GLU A 103 -11.61 -5.55 -5.79
CA GLU A 103 -13.00 -5.95 -5.99
C GLU A 103 -13.51 -5.53 -7.39
N ALA A 104 -13.24 -4.29 -7.79
CA ALA A 104 -13.59 -3.81 -9.13
C ALA A 104 -12.91 -4.64 -10.22
N HIS A 105 -11.63 -4.96 -10.07
CA HIS A 105 -10.89 -5.79 -11.02
C HIS A 105 -11.43 -7.23 -11.06
N ALA A 106 -11.84 -7.81 -9.93
CA ALA A 106 -12.45 -9.13 -9.88
C ALA A 106 -13.78 -9.16 -10.67
N ALA A 107 -14.65 -8.18 -10.43
CA ALA A 107 -15.91 -8.05 -11.15
C ALA A 107 -15.71 -7.91 -12.68
N LYS A 108 -14.62 -7.27 -13.11
CA LYS A 108 -14.26 -7.17 -14.53
C LYS A 108 -13.76 -8.48 -15.11
N ARG A 109 -13.07 -9.33 -14.33
CA ARG A 109 -12.70 -10.69 -14.77
C ARG A 109 -13.94 -11.56 -14.95
N ASP A 110 -14.87 -11.50 -14.01
CA ASP A 110 -16.15 -12.24 -14.09
C ASP A 110 -16.98 -11.77 -15.31
N LEU A 111 -16.95 -10.47 -15.61
CA LEU A 111 -17.57 -9.91 -16.81
C LEU A 111 -16.94 -10.47 -18.10
N ILE A 112 -15.61 -10.60 -18.16
CA ILE A 112 -14.93 -11.19 -19.32
C ILE A 112 -15.38 -12.64 -19.51
N GLU A 113 -15.44 -13.43 -18.42
CA GLU A 113 -15.92 -14.80 -18.49
C GLU A 113 -17.36 -14.86 -19.00
N SER A 114 -18.24 -14.02 -18.46
CA SER A 114 -19.65 -13.93 -18.90
C SER A 114 -19.76 -13.53 -20.37
N MET A 115 -18.94 -12.57 -20.84
CA MET A 115 -18.86 -12.19 -22.24
C MET A 115 -18.44 -13.35 -23.15
N LEU A 116 -17.51 -14.18 -22.71
CA LEU A 116 -17.04 -15.33 -23.48
C LEU A 116 -18.10 -16.44 -23.58
N GLN A 117 -18.90 -16.63 -22.52
CA GLN A 117 -19.99 -17.60 -22.48
C GLN A 117 -21.19 -17.14 -23.32
N ASP A 118 -21.63 -15.89 -23.16
CA ASP A 118 -22.77 -15.33 -23.88
C ASP A 118 -22.50 -13.89 -24.38
N PRO A 119 -21.80 -13.73 -25.50
CA PRO A 119 -21.48 -12.41 -26.03
C PRO A 119 -22.73 -11.60 -26.42
N GLY A 120 -23.85 -12.28 -26.70
CA GLY A 120 -25.11 -11.66 -27.12
C GLY A 120 -25.83 -10.91 -26.00
N ARG A 121 -25.61 -11.31 -24.74
CA ARG A 121 -26.08 -10.56 -23.56
C ARG A 121 -25.22 -9.36 -23.22
N HIS A 122 -23.97 -9.34 -23.70
CA HIS A 122 -22.99 -8.29 -23.40
C HIS A 122 -22.66 -7.45 -24.64
N LYS A 123 -23.68 -6.98 -25.35
CA LYS A 123 -23.56 -6.24 -26.62
C LYS A 123 -22.68 -5.00 -26.48
N TRP A 124 -21.67 -4.86 -27.36
CA TRP A 124 -20.75 -3.71 -27.42
C TRP A 124 -19.88 -3.48 -26.18
N VAL A 125 -19.94 -4.39 -25.20
CA VAL A 125 -19.12 -4.28 -24.00
C VAL A 125 -17.65 -4.45 -24.39
N ARG A 126 -16.82 -3.55 -23.84
CA ARG A 126 -15.37 -3.58 -23.98
C ARG A 126 -14.73 -3.60 -22.60
N VAL A 127 -13.75 -4.49 -22.43
CA VAL A 127 -12.92 -4.58 -21.22
C VAL A 127 -11.46 -4.56 -21.66
N SER A 128 -10.61 -3.86 -20.91
CA SER A 128 -9.17 -3.74 -21.13
C SER A 128 -8.37 -4.40 -20.00
N ASN A 129 -7.08 -4.63 -20.24
CA ASN A 129 -6.16 -5.06 -19.19
C ASN A 129 -6.09 -4.08 -18.00
N ALA A 130 -6.22 -2.77 -18.25
CA ALA A 130 -6.27 -1.77 -17.19
C ALA A 130 -7.49 -1.96 -16.28
N ASP A 131 -8.65 -2.33 -16.85
CA ASP A 131 -9.88 -2.55 -16.09
C ASP A 131 -9.79 -3.76 -15.13
N ILE A 132 -8.89 -4.72 -15.39
CA ILE A 132 -8.62 -5.88 -14.52
C ILE A 132 -7.33 -5.71 -13.71
N GLY A 133 -6.65 -4.57 -13.79
CA GLY A 133 -5.41 -4.31 -13.07
C GLY A 133 -4.18 -5.06 -13.60
N GLU A 134 -4.23 -5.59 -14.82
CA GLU A 134 -3.12 -6.29 -15.46
C GLU A 134 -2.32 -5.35 -16.38
N PRO A 135 -0.98 -5.52 -16.49
CA PRO A 135 -0.19 -4.75 -17.43
C PRO A 135 -0.48 -5.16 -18.89
N GLY A 136 -0.22 -4.26 -19.83
CA GLY A 136 -0.31 -4.52 -21.27
C GLY A 136 -1.57 -3.95 -21.94
N CYS A 137 -1.78 -4.31 -23.20
CA CYS A 137 -2.73 -3.62 -24.10
C CYS A 137 -3.83 -4.54 -24.62
N LYS A 138 -4.13 -5.62 -23.91
CA LYS A 138 -5.18 -6.57 -24.32
C LYS A 138 -6.56 -5.96 -24.10
N HIS A 139 -7.46 -6.19 -25.05
CA HIS A 139 -8.87 -5.81 -24.97
C HIS A 139 -9.77 -6.96 -25.40
N TRP A 140 -10.90 -7.09 -24.73
CA TRP A 140 -12.03 -7.93 -25.10
C TRP A 140 -13.17 -7.03 -25.54
N HIS A 141 -13.77 -7.32 -26.68
CA HIS A 141 -14.88 -6.54 -27.21
C HIS A 141 -15.95 -7.46 -27.79
N SER A 142 -17.17 -7.40 -27.25
CA SER A 142 -18.33 -8.06 -27.86
C SER A 142 -18.83 -7.28 -29.08
N ARG A 143 -18.80 -7.90 -30.27
CA ARG A 143 -19.17 -7.28 -31.55
C ARG A 143 -20.14 -8.18 -32.31
N PRO A 144 -21.05 -7.62 -33.11
CA PRO A 144 -21.90 -8.43 -33.98
C PRO A 144 -21.05 -9.05 -35.10
N ARG A 145 -21.33 -10.31 -35.43
CA ARG A 145 -20.74 -11.00 -36.58
C ARG A 145 -21.36 -10.42 -37.86
N LEU A 146 -20.58 -10.26 -38.93
CA LEU A 146 -21.10 -9.78 -40.23
C LEU A 146 -21.83 -8.41 -40.17
N GLY A 147 -21.47 -7.54 -39.23
CA GLY A 147 -22.01 -6.17 -39.13
C GLY A 147 -23.50 -6.13 -38.77
N LEU A 148 -24.28 -5.31 -39.48
CA LEU A 148 -25.70 -5.08 -39.20
C LEU A 148 -26.54 -6.37 -39.24
N ILE A 149 -26.19 -7.32 -40.12
CA ILE A 149 -26.92 -8.59 -40.25
C ILE A 149 -26.83 -9.39 -38.94
N GLY A 150 -25.62 -9.60 -38.41
CA GLY A 150 -25.51 -10.32 -37.14
C GLY A 150 -26.04 -9.53 -35.95
N MET A 151 -26.09 -8.20 -36.03
CA MET A 151 -26.78 -7.42 -35.00
C MET A 151 -28.27 -7.76 -34.95
N LEU A 152 -28.94 -7.83 -36.11
CA LEU A 152 -30.36 -8.18 -36.21
C LEU A 152 -30.62 -9.67 -35.91
N ALA A 153 -29.73 -10.55 -36.34
CA ALA A 153 -29.84 -11.99 -36.14
C ALA A 153 -29.36 -12.46 -34.74
N GLY A 154 -28.86 -11.55 -33.90
CA GLY A 154 -28.35 -11.90 -32.57
C GLY A 154 -27.03 -12.69 -32.60
N TRP A 155 -26.24 -12.58 -33.66
CA TRP A 155 -24.95 -13.25 -33.80
C TRP A 155 -23.83 -12.38 -33.26
N TRP A 156 -23.34 -12.69 -32.06
CA TRP A 156 -22.28 -11.94 -31.38
C TRP A 156 -21.04 -12.80 -31.18
N HIS A 157 -19.87 -12.16 -31.13
CA HIS A 157 -18.62 -12.80 -30.70
C HIS A 157 -17.84 -11.87 -29.78
N VAL A 158 -16.89 -12.42 -29.03
CA VAL A 158 -15.85 -11.63 -28.37
C VAL A 158 -14.62 -11.61 -29.26
N LYS A 159 -14.20 -10.40 -29.66
CA LYS A 159 -12.91 -10.18 -30.29
C LYS A 159 -11.88 -9.84 -29.22
N ILE A 160 -10.80 -10.60 -29.18
CA ILE A 160 -9.64 -10.34 -28.32
C ILE A 160 -8.56 -9.69 -29.19
N SER A 161 -8.11 -8.49 -28.81
CA SER A 161 -7.00 -7.80 -29.48
C SER A 161 -5.88 -7.55 -28.49
N SER A 162 -4.64 -7.90 -28.86
CA SER A 162 -3.43 -7.69 -28.05
C SER A 162 -2.54 -6.54 -28.56
N GLY A 163 -3.04 -5.73 -29.50
CA GLY A 163 -2.25 -4.64 -30.09
C GLY A 163 -1.96 -3.56 -29.06
N CYS A 164 -0.69 -3.38 -28.69
CA CYS A 164 -0.27 -2.14 -28.05
C CYS A 164 -0.32 -1.02 -29.09
N PRO A 165 -1.19 -0.01 -28.93
CA PRO A 165 -1.08 1.16 -29.78
C PRO A 165 0.31 1.74 -29.52
N LEU A 166 1.11 1.86 -30.57
CA LEU A 166 2.32 2.68 -30.54
C LEU A 166 1.92 4.05 -29.94
N ALA A 167 2.73 4.58 -29.03
CA ALA A 167 2.43 5.81 -28.30
C ALA A 167 1.99 6.91 -29.28
N GLY A 168 0.68 7.18 -29.37
CA GLY A 168 0.10 8.18 -30.29
C GLY A 168 -1.11 7.76 -31.15
N GLY A 169 -1.65 6.53 -31.04
CA GLY A 169 -2.85 6.15 -31.80
C GLY A 169 -4.16 6.80 -31.28
N PRO A 170 -5.10 7.22 -32.14
CA PRO A 170 -6.36 7.82 -31.70
C PRO A 170 -7.24 6.80 -30.95
N ARG A 171 -7.85 7.25 -29.85
CA ARG A 171 -8.86 6.49 -29.11
C ARG A 171 -10.14 6.49 -29.96
N SER A 172 -10.54 5.32 -30.45
CA SER A 172 -11.87 5.06 -31.07
C SER A 172 -12.67 4.04 -30.27
#